data_AF-A0A1J5L9S9-F1
#
_entry.id   AF-A0A1J5L9S9-F1
#
_cell.length_a   1.000
_cell.length_b   1.000
_cell.length_c   1.000
_cell.angle_alpha   90.00
_cell.angle_beta   90.00
_cell.angle_gamma   90.00
#
_symmetry.space_group_name_H-M   'P 1'
#
loop_
_entity.id
_entity.type
_entity.pdbx_description
1 polymer ?
#
loop_
_entity_poly.entity_id
_entity_poly.type
_entity_poly.pdbx_seq_one_letter_code
_entity_poly.pdbx_strand_id
1 'polypeptide(L)'
;MHPAQRCSGNGAVMSTDQTIDHDSWNYSPAKLPRQSKISLGQIHGVLPFDGVRNPGFRSSSSHRVWMTFRTVANDFRPEVGIAESAAEAAAAHELLLSPDLYDLQFQPLSVKFRDEWNKRRTYTHDMLATFVDGRRVLAFNRAGCAERRP
;
A
#
# COMPACT_ATOMS: atom_id res chain seq x y z
N MET A 1 -19.37 0.15 63.00
CA MET A 1 -20.10 1.37 62.60
C MET A 1 -19.60 2.53 63.44
N HIS A 2 -18.84 3.45 62.84
CA HIS A 2 -18.55 4.84 63.28
C HIS A 2 -17.59 5.48 62.24
N PRO A 3 -17.58 6.82 62.07
CA PRO A 3 -18.42 7.52 61.10
C PRO A 3 -17.63 8.24 60.01
N ALA A 4 -18.38 8.81 59.04
CA ALA A 4 -17.88 9.66 57.98
C ALA A 4 -17.30 11.00 58.49
N GLN A 5 -16.20 11.44 57.90
CA GLN A 5 -15.78 12.84 57.83
C GLN A 5 -15.65 13.26 56.37
N ARG A 6 -16.52 14.18 55.94
CA ARG A 6 -16.30 15.06 54.79
C ARG A 6 -15.52 16.28 55.24
N CYS A 7 -14.60 16.76 54.40
CA CYS A 7 -14.24 18.16 54.11
C CYS A 7 -13.18 18.09 53.00
N SER A 8 -13.45 18.51 51.77
CA SER A 8 -13.47 19.89 51.27
C SER A 8 -12.19 20.21 50.47
N GLY A 9 -12.37 20.46 49.17
CA GLY A 9 -11.73 21.60 48.49
C GLY A 9 -10.31 21.44 47.93
N ASN A 10 -10.25 21.63 46.60
CA ASN A 10 -9.18 22.24 45.81
C ASN A 10 -7.96 21.41 45.39
N GLY A 11 -7.82 21.29 44.07
CA GLY A 11 -6.57 20.90 43.43
C GLY A 11 -6.81 20.32 42.04
N ALA A 12 -7.22 21.15 41.08
CA ALA A 12 -7.09 20.78 39.68
C ALA A 12 -5.59 20.61 39.38
N VAL A 13 -5.13 19.37 39.23
CA VAL A 13 -3.84 19.05 38.62
C VAL A 13 -4.14 18.26 37.35
N MET A 14 -4.03 18.96 36.23
CA MET A 14 -3.85 18.33 34.92
C MET A 14 -2.52 17.59 34.94
N SER A 15 -2.54 16.29 35.25
CA SER A 15 -1.40 15.40 34.99
C SER A 15 -1.43 14.99 33.53
N THR A 16 -0.75 15.74 32.68
CA THR A 16 -0.34 15.26 31.36
C THR A 16 0.77 14.25 31.53
N ASP A 17 0.41 13.03 31.91
CA ASP A 17 1.29 11.88 31.75
C ASP A 17 0.44 10.67 31.37
N GLN A 18 0.14 10.58 30.07
CA GLN A 18 -0.26 9.32 29.46
C GLN A 18 1.00 8.47 29.39
N THR A 19 1.44 7.93 30.53
CA THR A 19 2.49 6.93 30.57
C THR A 19 1.92 5.68 29.92
N ILE A 20 2.20 5.49 28.63
CA ILE A 20 1.98 4.22 27.97
C ILE A 20 3.03 3.27 28.54
N ASP A 21 2.62 2.37 29.42
CA ASP A 21 3.44 1.28 29.93
C ASP A 21 3.90 0.41 28.75
N HIS A 22 5.14 0.63 28.32
CA HIS A 22 5.67 0.06 27.09
C HIS A 22 7.10 -0.48 27.25
N ASP A 23 7.55 -0.76 28.48
CA ASP A 23 8.92 -1.19 28.74
C ASP A 23 8.97 -2.49 29.53
N SER A 24 9.11 -3.59 28.79
CA SER A 24 10.02 -4.64 29.25
C SER A 24 10.66 -5.42 28.11
N TRP A 25 10.10 -5.46 26.88
CA TRP A 25 10.71 -6.29 25.85
C TRP A 25 10.28 -5.99 24.40
N ASN A 26 10.51 -4.78 23.88
CA ASN A 26 10.33 -4.53 22.44
C ASN A 26 11.58 -3.91 21.80
N TYR A 27 12.50 -4.77 21.35
CA TYR A 27 13.64 -4.37 20.50
C TYR A 27 13.22 -3.96 19.07
N SER A 28 11.93 -3.94 18.75
CA SER A 28 11.47 -3.51 17.43
C SER A 28 11.54 -1.98 17.34
N PRO A 29 12.01 -1.42 16.21
CA PRO A 29 11.97 0.02 15.97
C PRO A 29 10.55 0.57 16.22
N ALA A 30 10.45 1.73 16.86
CA ALA A 30 9.17 2.38 17.11
C ALA A 30 8.39 2.55 15.79
N LYS A 31 7.14 2.08 15.76
CA LYS A 31 6.27 2.22 14.58
C LYS A 31 5.93 3.70 14.40
N LEU A 32 6.53 4.32 13.38
CA LEU A 32 6.20 5.69 13.01
C LEU A 32 4.76 5.78 12.48
N PRO A 33 4.06 6.91 12.73
CA PRO A 33 2.72 7.12 12.19
C PRO A 33 2.74 7.08 10.66
N ARG A 34 1.69 6.50 10.07
CA ARG A 34 1.57 6.39 8.62
C ARG A 34 1.50 7.80 8.01
N GLN A 35 2.41 8.12 7.09
CA GLN A 35 2.40 9.40 6.40
C GLN A 35 1.23 9.52 5.41
N SER A 36 0.88 10.75 5.05
CA SER A 36 -0.14 11.03 4.05
C SER A 36 0.23 10.44 2.68
N LYS A 37 -0.80 10.25 1.84
CA LYS A 37 -0.57 9.82 0.46
C LYS A 37 0.15 10.93 -0.30
N ILE A 38 1.15 10.53 -1.07
CA ILE A 38 1.81 11.36 -2.06
C ILE A 38 0.93 11.35 -3.30
N SER A 39 0.44 12.52 -3.71
CA SER A 39 -0.14 12.71 -5.02
C SER A 39 0.91 13.38 -5.89
N LEU A 40 1.26 12.75 -7.02
CA LEU A 40 2.00 13.47 -8.05
C LEU A 40 1.02 14.39 -8.78
N GLY A 41 1.43 15.63 -8.99
CA GLY A 41 0.77 16.51 -9.95
C GLY A 41 1.00 16.01 -11.38
N GLN A 42 0.41 16.69 -12.34
CA GLN A 42 0.70 16.42 -13.75
C GLN A 42 2.20 16.67 -14.02
N ILE A 43 2.88 15.65 -14.55
CA ILE A 43 4.25 15.77 -15.04
C ILE A 43 4.17 16.01 -16.55
N HIS A 44 4.82 17.07 -17.04
CA HIS A 44 4.77 17.41 -18.45
C HIS A 44 5.31 16.26 -19.33
N GLY A 45 4.53 15.85 -20.34
CA GLY A 45 4.90 14.79 -21.27
C GLY A 45 4.81 13.36 -20.70
N VAL A 46 4.26 13.19 -19.50
CA VAL A 46 4.08 11.89 -18.83
C VAL A 46 2.61 11.66 -18.49
N LEU A 47 2.09 10.50 -18.86
CA LEU A 47 0.74 10.08 -18.52
C LEU A 47 0.63 9.83 -16.99
N PRO A 48 -0.47 10.25 -16.36
CA PRO A 48 -0.67 10.04 -14.94
C PRO A 48 -0.89 8.56 -14.64
N PHE A 49 -0.67 8.17 -13.38
CA PHE A 49 -1.00 6.83 -12.90
C PHE A 49 -2.51 6.56 -13.00
N ASP A 50 -2.89 5.45 -13.64
CA ASP A 50 -4.27 5.09 -13.97
C ASP A 50 -4.91 4.05 -13.02
N GLY A 51 -4.14 3.52 -12.06
CA GLY A 51 -4.61 2.47 -11.15
C GLY A 51 -5.76 2.88 -10.22
N VAL A 52 -6.61 1.91 -9.85
CA VAL A 52 -7.87 2.14 -9.13
C VAL A 52 -7.71 2.65 -7.69
N ARG A 53 -6.49 2.61 -7.16
CA ARG A 53 -6.15 3.21 -5.86
C ARG A 53 -4.74 3.77 -5.93
N ASN A 54 -4.50 4.88 -5.22
CA ASN A 54 -3.13 5.42 -5.05
C ASN A 54 -2.41 4.69 -3.88
N PRO A 55 -1.38 3.86 -4.17
CA PRO A 55 -0.55 3.20 -3.15
C PRO A 55 0.63 4.06 -2.65
N GLY A 56 0.85 5.20 -3.29
CA GLY A 56 1.92 6.14 -3.02
C GLY A 56 1.76 6.79 -1.64
N PHE A 57 2.38 6.19 -0.63
CA PHE A 57 2.60 6.80 0.68
C PHE A 57 3.96 6.37 1.20
N ARG A 58 4.49 7.11 2.17
CA ARG A 58 5.75 6.78 2.82
C ARG A 58 5.49 5.97 4.09
N SER A 59 6.20 4.86 4.23
CA SER A 59 6.30 4.07 5.46
C SER A 59 7.76 3.78 5.72
N SER A 60 8.16 3.70 6.98
CA SER A 60 9.51 3.27 7.36
C SER A 60 9.77 1.80 7.05
N SER A 61 8.72 0.99 6.88
CA SER A 61 8.81 -0.47 6.68
C SER A 61 8.49 -0.94 5.26
N SER A 62 7.91 -0.09 4.40
CA SER A 62 7.39 -0.49 3.08
C SER A 62 8.01 0.35 1.98
N HIS A 63 8.69 -0.31 1.04
CA HIS A 63 9.33 0.32 -0.10
C HIS A 63 8.33 0.41 -1.25
N ARG A 64 7.81 1.61 -1.51
CA ARG A 64 7.03 1.92 -2.71
C ARG A 64 7.98 2.31 -3.82
N VAL A 65 7.83 1.70 -4.99
CA VAL A 65 8.65 2.03 -6.17
C VAL A 65 7.77 2.79 -7.14
N TRP A 66 8.21 3.98 -7.51
CA TRP A 66 7.61 4.79 -8.57
C TRP A 66 8.51 4.67 -9.78
N MET A 67 7.95 4.34 -10.93
CA MET A 67 8.70 4.16 -12.17
C MET A 67 7.97 4.81 -13.33
N THR A 68 8.71 5.16 -14.36
CA THR A 68 8.13 5.53 -15.64
C THR A 68 8.35 4.39 -16.62
N PHE A 69 7.32 4.07 -17.39
CA PHE A 69 7.38 3.00 -18.40
C PHE A 69 6.67 3.43 -19.68
N ARG A 70 6.89 2.68 -20.76
CA ARG A 70 6.33 2.95 -22.08
C ARG A 70 5.84 1.65 -22.66
N THR A 71 4.63 1.67 -23.22
CA THR A 71 4.00 0.52 -23.88
C THR A 71 3.47 0.95 -25.25
N VAL A 72 3.12 -0.04 -26.07
CA VAL A 72 2.47 0.22 -27.37
C VAL A 72 1.12 0.90 -27.16
N ALA A 73 0.36 0.49 -26.14
CA ALA A 73 -0.95 1.06 -25.81
C ALA A 73 -0.92 2.57 -25.51
N ASN A 74 0.21 3.08 -25.02
CA ASN A 74 0.39 4.49 -24.69
C ASN A 74 1.10 5.28 -25.79
N ASP A 75 1.15 4.77 -27.02
CA ASP A 75 1.92 5.36 -28.13
C ASP A 75 3.39 5.62 -27.75
N PHE A 76 3.96 4.77 -26.89
CA PHE A 76 5.29 4.95 -26.28
C PHE A 76 5.49 6.27 -25.52
N ARG A 77 4.40 6.94 -25.10
CA ARG A 77 4.48 8.04 -24.13
C ARG A 77 4.78 7.48 -22.75
N PRO A 78 5.69 8.09 -21.97
CA PRO A 78 5.95 7.65 -20.61
C PRO A 78 4.68 7.72 -19.76
N GLU A 79 4.41 6.69 -18.97
CA GLU A 79 3.36 6.65 -17.95
C GLU A 79 3.97 6.38 -16.57
N VAL A 80 3.35 6.93 -15.52
CA VAL A 80 3.73 6.64 -14.14
C VAL A 80 3.14 5.29 -13.70
N GLY A 81 4.02 4.35 -13.33
CA GLY A 81 3.67 3.12 -12.62
C GLY A 81 4.04 3.21 -11.14
N ILE A 82 3.23 2.60 -10.26
CA ILE A 82 3.52 2.55 -8.83
C ILE A 82 3.37 1.12 -8.32
N ALA A 83 4.49 0.54 -7.89
CA ALA A 83 4.58 -0.76 -7.26
C ALA A 83 4.62 -0.64 -5.73
N GLU A 84 3.95 -1.56 -5.06
CA GLU A 84 3.85 -1.61 -3.60
C GLU A 84 5.04 -2.28 -2.92
N SER A 85 5.88 -2.96 -3.70
CA SER A 85 7.09 -3.64 -3.26
C SER A 85 8.16 -3.68 -4.36
N ALA A 86 9.41 -3.95 -3.96
CA ALA A 86 10.50 -4.17 -4.91
C ALA A 86 10.28 -5.42 -5.79
N ALA A 87 9.60 -6.44 -5.27
CA ALA A 87 9.28 -7.64 -6.02
C ALA A 87 8.27 -7.35 -7.15
N GLU A 88 7.25 -6.53 -6.89
CA GLU A 88 6.31 -6.09 -7.93
C GLU A 88 7.02 -5.25 -9.00
N ALA A 89 7.92 -4.35 -8.60
CA ALA A 89 8.70 -3.56 -9.54
C ALA A 89 9.61 -4.45 -10.42
N ALA A 90 10.22 -5.48 -9.84
CA ALA A 90 11.04 -6.44 -10.59
C ALA A 90 10.18 -7.23 -11.60
N ALA A 91 9.03 -7.74 -11.18
CA ALA A 91 8.10 -8.43 -12.07
C ALA A 91 7.56 -7.52 -13.19
N ALA A 92 7.28 -6.25 -12.89
CA ALA A 92 6.92 -5.24 -13.89
C ALA A 92 8.05 -5.03 -14.90
N HIS A 93 9.30 -4.92 -14.45
CA HIS A 93 10.46 -4.80 -15.32
C HIS A 93 10.62 -6.01 -16.25
N GLU A 94 10.44 -7.23 -15.75
CA GLU A 94 10.47 -8.44 -16.58
C GLU A 94 9.38 -8.42 -17.67
N LEU A 95 8.15 -8.01 -17.32
CA LEU A 95 7.07 -7.86 -18.28
C LEU A 95 7.39 -6.81 -19.35
N LEU A 96 7.94 -5.66 -18.95
CA LEU A 96 8.31 -4.57 -19.87
C LEU A 96 9.46 -4.93 -20.81
N LEU A 97 10.28 -5.92 -20.48
CA LEU A 97 11.32 -6.45 -21.36
C LEU A 97 10.77 -7.42 -22.42
N SER A 98 9.53 -7.90 -22.26
CA SER A 98 8.91 -8.81 -23.22
C SER A 98 8.55 -8.04 -24.50
N PRO A 99 9.00 -8.50 -25.68
CA PRO A 99 8.61 -7.88 -26.95
C PRO A 99 7.14 -8.10 -27.30
N ASP A 100 6.50 -9.09 -26.66
CA ASP A 100 5.09 -9.45 -26.89
C ASP A 100 4.13 -8.66 -26.00
N LEU A 101 4.65 -7.83 -25.09
CA LEU A 101 3.82 -6.99 -24.22
C LEU A 101 3.23 -5.84 -25.02
N TYR A 102 1.89 -5.76 -25.06
CA TYR A 102 1.17 -4.63 -25.64
C TYR A 102 0.93 -3.53 -24.62
N ASP A 103 0.52 -3.90 -23.40
CA ASP A 103 0.19 -2.98 -22.32
C ASP A 103 0.47 -3.56 -20.93
N LEU A 104 0.75 -2.69 -19.98
CA LEU A 104 0.94 -3.03 -18.57
C LEU A 104 0.26 -1.99 -17.69
N GLN A 105 -0.72 -2.44 -16.90
CA GLN A 105 -1.43 -1.59 -15.95
C GLN A 105 -1.08 -1.96 -14.51
N PHE A 106 -0.86 -0.95 -13.67
CA PHE A 106 -0.61 -1.13 -12.24
C PHE A 106 -1.90 -0.93 -11.45
N GLN A 107 -2.18 -1.83 -10.50
CA GLN A 107 -3.41 -1.79 -9.69
C GLN A 107 -4.70 -1.66 -10.51
N PRO A 108 -4.91 -2.54 -11.50
CA PRO A 108 -5.94 -2.37 -12.55
C PRO A 108 -7.37 -2.55 -12.03
N LEU A 109 -7.57 -3.38 -11.00
CA LEU A 109 -8.90 -3.69 -10.49
C LEU A 109 -8.86 -4.15 -9.03
N SER A 110 -9.96 -3.89 -8.33
CA SER A 110 -10.18 -4.36 -6.96
C SER A 110 -11.37 -5.32 -6.88
N VAL A 111 -11.15 -6.47 -6.25
CA VAL A 111 -12.17 -7.50 -5.98
C VAL A 111 -12.60 -7.41 -4.51
N LYS A 112 -13.90 -7.47 -4.27
CA LYS A 112 -14.48 -7.58 -2.93
C LYS A 112 -14.87 -9.03 -2.68
N PHE A 113 -14.43 -9.60 -1.57
CA PHE A 113 -14.71 -10.99 -1.20
C PHE A 113 -14.93 -11.12 0.31
N ARG A 114 -15.37 -12.30 0.76
CA ARG A 114 -15.41 -12.65 2.18
C ARG A 114 -14.31 -13.66 2.46
N ASP A 115 -13.53 -13.43 3.51
CA ASP A 115 -12.51 -14.38 3.95
C ASP A 115 -13.14 -15.60 4.68
N GLU A 116 -12.30 -16.56 5.07
CA GLU A 116 -12.70 -17.78 5.78
C GLU A 116 -13.43 -17.50 7.11
N TRP A 117 -13.28 -16.30 7.68
CA TRP A 117 -13.98 -15.83 8.88
C TRP A 117 -15.19 -14.95 8.56
N ASN A 118 -15.68 -14.99 7.32
CA ASN A 118 -16.82 -14.22 6.82
C ASN A 118 -16.61 -12.69 6.90
N LYS A 119 -15.37 -12.20 7.05
CA LYS A 119 -15.06 -10.77 7.06
C LYS A 119 -14.96 -10.26 5.63
N ARG A 120 -15.56 -9.10 5.38
CA ARG A 120 -15.46 -8.42 4.07
C ARG A 120 -14.03 -7.90 3.87
N ARG A 121 -13.42 -8.29 2.75
CA ARG A 121 -12.09 -7.86 2.32
C ARG A 121 -12.17 -7.25 0.94
N THR A 122 -11.24 -6.33 0.68
CA THR A 122 -10.98 -5.79 -0.65
C THR A 122 -9.55 -6.13 -0.98
N TYR A 123 -9.34 -6.71 -2.15
CA TYR A 123 -8.04 -7.05 -2.69
C TYR A 123 -7.89 -6.37 -4.05
N THR A 124 -6.71 -5.84 -4.33
CA THR A 124 -6.37 -5.19 -5.61
C THR A 124 -5.25 -6.00 -6.23
N HIS A 125 -5.40 -6.43 -7.49
CA HIS A 125 -4.31 -7.07 -8.20
C HIS A 125 -3.14 -6.10 -8.37
N ASP A 126 -1.91 -6.59 -8.39
CA ASP A 126 -0.76 -5.71 -8.49
C ASP A 126 -0.61 -5.20 -9.93
N MET A 127 -0.81 -6.08 -10.91
CA MET A 127 -0.64 -5.75 -12.34
C MET A 127 -1.62 -6.50 -13.25
N LEU A 128 -1.88 -5.91 -14.41
CA LEU A 128 -2.48 -6.57 -15.57
C LEU A 128 -1.58 -6.39 -16.78
N ALA A 129 -1.06 -7.49 -17.30
CA ALA A 129 -0.33 -7.52 -18.56
C ALA A 129 -1.29 -7.89 -19.71
N THR A 130 -1.28 -7.11 -20.77
CA THR A 130 -1.97 -7.42 -22.03
C THR A 130 -0.90 -7.66 -23.09
N PHE A 131 -0.98 -8.79 -23.78
CA PHE A 131 -0.05 -9.19 -24.82
C PHE A 131 -0.62 -8.90 -26.22
N VAL A 132 0.27 -8.82 -27.21
CA VAL A 132 -0.10 -8.52 -28.62
C VAL A 132 -1.01 -9.59 -29.25
N ASP A 133 -0.98 -10.82 -28.72
CA ASP A 133 -1.85 -11.94 -29.12
C ASP A 133 -3.26 -11.86 -28.50
N GLY A 134 -3.54 -10.83 -27.70
CA GLY A 134 -4.81 -10.62 -27.00
C GLY A 134 -4.91 -11.34 -25.64
N ARG A 135 -3.89 -12.11 -25.23
CA ARG A 135 -3.85 -12.74 -23.91
C ARG A 135 -3.73 -11.68 -22.82
N ARG A 136 -4.45 -11.88 -21.72
CA ARG A 136 -4.45 -10.99 -20.55
C ARG A 136 -4.14 -11.77 -19.29
N VAL A 137 -3.15 -11.30 -18.52
CA VAL A 137 -2.67 -11.96 -17.30
C VAL A 137 -2.79 -10.99 -16.14
N LEU A 138 -3.62 -11.34 -15.16
CA LEU A 138 -3.62 -10.69 -13.85
C LEU A 138 -2.52 -11.30 -13.00
N ALA A 139 -1.55 -10.48 -12.60
CA ALA A 139 -0.44 -10.89 -11.77
C ALA A 139 -0.60 -10.36 -10.35
N PHE A 140 -0.13 -11.16 -9.39
CA PHE A 140 0.01 -10.74 -8.01
C PHE A 140 1.26 -11.34 -7.41
N ASN A 141 1.94 -10.55 -6.59
CA ASN A 141 3.18 -10.93 -5.97
C ASN A 141 2.90 -11.31 -4.52
N ARG A 142 3.46 -12.45 -4.11
CA ARG A 142 3.32 -12.98 -2.75
C ARG A 142 4.68 -13.35 -2.20
N ALA A 143 4.96 -12.90 -0.99
CA ALA A 143 6.10 -13.41 -0.24
C ALA A 143 5.87 -14.88 0.11
N GLY A 144 6.87 -15.75 -0.12
CA GLY A 144 6.74 -17.21 0.03
C GLY A 144 6.31 -17.70 1.42
N CYS A 145 6.36 -16.85 2.46
CA CYS A 145 5.94 -17.18 3.82
C CYS A 145 4.50 -16.72 4.17
N ALA A 146 3.80 -16.03 3.26
CA ALA A 146 2.41 -15.69 3.49
C ALA A 146 1.56 -16.95 3.25
N GLU A 147 0.71 -17.35 4.21
CA GLU A 147 -0.03 -18.63 4.20
C GLU A 147 -1.50 -18.50 3.72
N ARG A 148 -2.11 -17.31 3.83
CA ARG A 148 -3.53 -17.11 3.49
C ARG A 148 -3.75 -16.69 2.03
N ARG A 149 -4.69 -17.36 1.34
CA ARG A 149 -5.15 -16.98 0.00
C ARG A 149 -6.25 -15.90 0.12
N PRO A 150 -6.35 -14.96 -0.83
CA PRO A 150 -7.56 -14.18 -1.02
C PRO A 150 -8.73 -15.10 -1.43
#